data_AF-A0A5J4KSP1-F1
#
_entry.id   AF-A0A5J4KSP1-F1
#
_cell.length_a   1.000
_cell.length_b   1.000
_cell.length_c   1.000
_cell.angle_alpha   90.00
_cell.angle_beta   90.00
_cell.angle_gamma   90.00
#
_symmetry.space_group_name_H-M   'P 1'
#
loop_
_entity.id
_entity.type
_entity.pdbx_description
1 polymer ?
#
loop_
_entity_poly.entity_id
_entity_poly.type
_entity_poly.pdbx_seq_one_letter_code
_entity_poly.pdbx_strand_id
1 'polypeptide(L)'
;MANIIIKTNHPYMLASRTYRAENTVVEIGNVQIGGNKVVVMAGPCSVESSQQILNIAEEVKKARATVLRGVFLSRVARHIVSVVWVRMV
;
A
#
# COMPACT_ATOMS: atom_id res chain seq x y z
N MET A 1 29.95 27.91 -8.10
CA MET A 1 29.65 26.53 -7.63
C MET A 1 29.45 26.59 -6.13
N ALA A 2 28.21 26.62 -5.65
CA ALA A 2 27.92 26.66 -4.22
C ALA A 2 27.90 25.23 -3.69
N ASN A 3 28.88 24.88 -2.85
CA ASN A 3 28.92 23.60 -2.15
C ASN A 3 27.92 23.66 -1.00
N ILE A 4 26.75 23.03 -1.17
CA ILE A 4 25.79 22.85 -0.08
C ILE A 4 26.32 21.70 0.79
N ILE A 5 26.91 22.06 1.93
CA ILE A 5 27.25 21.10 2.98
C ILE A 5 25.98 20.87 3.81
N ILE A 6 25.29 19.76 3.54
CA ILE A 6 24.11 19.35 4.30
C ILE A 6 24.60 18.77 5.64
N LYS A 7 24.24 19.38 6.77
CA LYS A 7 24.49 18.81 8.10
C LYS A 7 23.69 17.48 8.22
N THR A 8 24.39 16.36 8.05
CA THR A 8 23.90 14.98 8.10
C THR A 8 23.61 14.55 9.54
N ASN A 9 22.56 15.07 10.19
CA ASN A 9 22.24 14.65 11.57
C ASN A 9 20.74 14.47 11.88
N HIS A 10 19.88 14.41 10.87
CA HIS A 10 18.48 14.06 11.08
C HIS A 10 18.26 12.57 10.80
N PRO A 11 17.56 11.83 11.68
CA PRO A 11 17.40 10.38 11.57
C PRO A 11 16.57 9.92 10.35
N TYR A 12 16.00 10.86 9.59
CA TYR A 12 15.08 10.62 8.48
C TYR A 12 15.56 11.26 7.16
N MET A 13 16.87 11.51 7.01
CA MET A 13 17.42 12.23 5.86
C MET A 13 16.93 11.70 4.50
N LEU A 14 16.95 10.38 4.30
CA LEU A 14 16.52 9.73 3.05
C LEU A 14 15.03 9.94 2.71
N ALA A 15 14.20 10.17 3.72
CA ALA A 15 12.77 10.44 3.55
C ALA A 15 12.44 11.95 3.49
N SER A 16 13.44 12.82 3.68
CA SER A 16 13.24 14.26 3.77
C SER A 16 13.13 14.92 2.39
N ARG A 17 12.27 15.95 2.30
CA ARG A 17 12.18 16.80 1.09
C ARG A 17 13.44 17.63 0.84
N THR A 18 14.22 17.90 1.89
CA THR A 18 15.53 18.57 1.78
C THR A 18 16.55 17.71 1.03
N TYR A 19 16.46 16.38 1.19
CA TYR A 19 17.32 15.42 0.49
C TYR A 19 16.76 15.07 -0.90
N ARG A 20 15.43 14.90 -1.01
CA ARG A 20 14.75 14.63 -2.28
C ARG A 20 13.49 15.49 -2.42
N ALA A 21 13.56 16.50 -3.28
CA ALA A 21 12.46 17.44 -3.45
C ALA A 21 11.24 16.81 -4.14
N GLU A 22 11.47 15.90 -5.09
CA GLU A 22 10.39 15.27 -5.85
C GLU A 22 9.58 14.27 -5.00
N ASN A 23 8.31 14.09 -5.35
CA ASN A 23 7.48 13.05 -4.74
C ASN A 23 7.96 11.67 -5.19
N THR A 24 8.08 10.74 -4.24
CA THR A 24 8.27 9.32 -4.54
C THR A 24 6.92 8.72 -4.96
N VAL A 25 6.86 8.13 -6.15
CA VAL A 25 5.72 7.34 -6.61
C VAL A 25 6.07 5.86 -6.48
N VAL A 26 5.25 5.10 -5.76
CA VAL A 26 5.40 3.66 -5.60
C VAL A 26 4.40 2.95 -6.49
N GLU A 27 4.90 2.12 -7.40
CA GLU A 27 4.07 1.36 -8.34
C GLU A 27 3.83 -0.06 -7.83
N ILE A 28 2.56 -0.47 -7.84
CA ILE A 28 2.11 -1.80 -7.44
C ILE A 28 1.14 -2.29 -8.51
N GLY A 29 1.63 -3.11 -9.43
CA GLY A 29 0.85 -3.53 -10.60
C GLY A 29 0.36 -2.32 -11.40
N ASN A 30 -0.95 -2.07 -11.44
CA ASN A 30 -1.54 -0.91 -12.12
C ASN A 30 -1.85 0.30 -11.20
N VAL A 31 -1.50 0.22 -9.91
CA VAL A 31 -1.75 1.27 -8.91
C VAL A 31 -0.48 2.09 -8.68
N GLN A 32 -0.61 3.42 -8.71
CA GLN A 32 0.45 4.36 -8.36
C GLN A 32 0.13 5.09 -7.06
N ILE A 33 0.91 4.84 -6.00
CA ILE A 33 0.79 5.50 -4.69
C ILE A 33 1.72 6.72 -4.68
N GLY A 34 1.18 7.91 -4.38
CA GLY A 34 1.91 9.18 -4.41
C GLY A 34 1.86 9.93 -5.75
N GLY A 35 1.11 9.40 -6.72
CA GLY A 35 0.79 10.07 -7.99
C GLY A 35 -0.43 11.00 -7.90
N ASN A 36 -1.03 11.33 -9.04
CA ASN A 36 -2.16 12.27 -9.12
C ASN A 36 -3.50 11.71 -8.66
N LYS A 37 -3.65 10.38 -8.64
CA LYS A 37 -4.90 9.71 -8.25
C LYS A 37 -4.89 9.39 -6.77
N VAL A 38 -6.03 9.59 -6.10
CA VAL A 38 -6.23 9.13 -4.72
C VAL A 38 -6.35 7.62 -4.71
N VAL A 39 -5.47 6.96 -3.95
CA VAL A 39 -5.49 5.50 -3.75
C VAL A 39 -6.24 5.22 -2.45
N VAL A 40 -7.29 4.40 -2.53
CA VAL A 40 -8.04 3.94 -1.36
C VAL A 40 -7.68 2.49 -1.07
N MET A 41 -7.24 2.24 0.16
CA MET A 41 -6.95 0.89 0.67
C MET A 41 -8.00 0.52 1.73
N ALA A 42 -8.74 -0.56 1.50
CA ALA A 42 -9.81 -0.99 2.41
C ALA A 42 -9.75 -2.51 2.64
N GLY A 43 -10.36 -2.98 3.71
CA GLY A 43 -10.36 -4.40 4.08
C GLY A 43 -10.40 -4.62 5.59
N PRO A 44 -10.59 -5.87 6.03
CA PRO A 44 -10.77 -6.19 7.44
C PRO A 44 -9.49 -5.94 8.25
N CYS A 45 -9.65 -5.81 9.57
CA CYS A 45 -8.50 -5.76 10.46
C CYS A 45 -7.75 -7.10 10.46
N SER A 46 -8.47 -8.21 10.67
CA SER A 46 -7.94 -9.57 10.68
C SER A 46 -8.63 -10.41 9.61
N VAL A 47 -7.86 -11.25 8.92
CA VAL A 47 -8.42 -12.26 8.00
C VAL A 47 -8.71 -13.53 8.78
N GLU A 48 -9.99 -13.85 8.93
CA GLU A 48 -10.45 -14.96 9.77
C GLU A 48 -10.95 -16.15 8.96
N SER A 49 -11.42 -15.94 7.72
CA SER A 49 -11.86 -17.02 6.82
C SER A 49 -11.77 -16.65 5.35
N SER A 50 -11.75 -17.65 4.46
CA SER A 50 -11.79 -17.45 3.00
C SER A 50 -13.04 -16.71 2.54
N GLN A 51 -14.20 -17.10 3.09
CA GLN A 51 -15.48 -16.51 2.68
C GLN A 51 -15.56 -15.03 3.05
N GLN A 52 -15.10 -14.68 4.26
CA GLN A 52 -15.05 -13.29 4.71
C GLN A 52 -14.24 -12.42 3.76
N ILE A 53 -13.00 -12.81 3.45
CA ILE A 53 -12.11 -11.97 2.63
C ILE A 53 -12.56 -11.90 1.17
N LEU A 54 -13.15 -12.96 0.62
CA LEU A 54 -13.74 -12.95 -0.73
C LEU A 54 -14.96 -12.00 -0.80
N ASN A 55 -15.87 -12.07 0.18
CA ASN A 55 -17.03 -11.17 0.24
C ASN A 55 -16.60 -9.71 0.38
N ILE A 56 -15.64 -9.43 1.27
CA ILE A 56 -15.12 -8.07 1.44
C ILE A 56 -14.41 -7.61 0.16
N ALA A 57 -13.70 -8.50 -0.53
CA ALA A 57 -13.07 -8.14 -1.80
C ALA A 57 -14.11 -7.69 -2.84
N GLU A 58 -15.24 -8.38 -2.95
CA GLU A 58 -16.29 -7.93 -3.87
C GLU A 58 -16.85 -6.55 -3.48
N GLU A 59 -17.14 -6.32 -2.21
CA GLU A 59 -17.68 -5.04 -1.73
C GLU A 59 -16.69 -3.88 -1.87
N VAL A 60 -15.42 -4.11 -1.55
CA VAL A 60 -14.33 -3.13 -1.71
C VAL A 60 -14.13 -2.77 -3.19
N LYS A 61 -14.23 -3.75 -4.10
CA LYS A 61 -14.17 -3.51 -5.55
C LYS A 61 -15.36 -2.70 -6.03
N LYS A 62 -16.59 -3.02 -5.58
CA LYS A 62 -17.81 -2.23 -5.88
C LYS A 62 -17.68 -0.79 -5.38
N ALA A 63 -17.05 -0.59 -4.22
CA ALA A 63 -16.77 0.72 -3.65
C ALA A 63 -15.59 1.47 -4.31
N ARG A 64 -14.97 0.91 -5.36
CA ARG A 64 -13.83 1.46 -6.12
C ARG A 64 -12.56 1.67 -5.31
N ALA A 65 -12.39 0.94 -4.21
CA ALA A 65 -11.08 0.84 -3.59
C ALA A 65 -10.13 0.04 -4.49
N THR A 66 -8.88 0.49 -4.56
CA THR A 66 -7.86 -0.02 -5.49
C THR A 66 -6.90 -0.99 -4.83
N VAL A 67 -6.94 -1.11 -3.50
CA VAL A 67 -6.07 -2.02 -2.73
C VAL A 67 -6.90 -2.69 -1.64
N LEU A 68 -6.82 -4.02 -1.56
CA LEU A 68 -7.32 -4.78 -0.42
C LEU A 68 -6.23 -4.90 0.66
N ARG A 69 -6.56 -4.58 1.91
CA ARG A 69 -5.68 -4.81 3.07
C ARG A 69 -6.25 -5.86 4.02
N GLY A 70 -5.39 -6.46 4.84
CA GLY A 70 -5.79 -7.31 5.97
C GLY A 70 -4.59 -7.91 6.70
N VAL A 71 -4.71 -8.15 8.02
CA VAL A 71 -3.66 -8.79 8.82
C VAL A 71 -3.78 -10.31 8.74
N PHE A 72 -2.65 -10.95 8.47
CA PHE A 72 -2.55 -12.40 8.35
C PHE A 72 -2.38 -13.06 9.73
N LEU A 73 -3.44 -13.70 10.25
CA LEU A 73 -3.31 -14.60 11.39
C LEU A 73 -2.82 -15.97 10.88
N SER A 74 -1.62 -16.35 11.31
CA SER A 74 -0.74 -17.39 10.75
C SER A 74 -1.34 -18.81 10.60
N ARG A 75 -2.54 -19.06 11.10
CA ARG A 75 -3.19 -20.38 11.10
C ARG A 75 -4.17 -20.64 9.94
N VAL A 76 -4.64 -19.62 9.20
CA VAL A 76 -5.79 -19.80 8.27
C VAL A 76 -5.56 -19.34 6.83
N ALA A 77 -4.77 -18.31 6.60
CA ALA A 77 -4.88 -17.46 5.38
C ALA A 77 -3.65 -17.35 4.45
N ARG A 78 -2.67 -18.26 4.50
CA ARG A 78 -1.38 -18.09 3.76
C ARG A 78 -1.57 -18.13 2.23
N HIS A 79 -2.56 -18.88 1.75
CA HIS A 79 -2.90 -19.00 0.33
C HIS A 79 -4.01 -18.07 -0.12
N ILE A 80 -4.84 -17.57 0.80
CA ILE A 80 -6.06 -16.85 0.43
C ILE A 80 -5.73 -15.42 0.01
N VAL A 81 -4.83 -14.75 0.75
CA VAL A 81 -4.55 -13.32 0.53
C VAL A 81 -3.76 -13.07 -0.76
N SER A 82 -2.82 -13.94 -1.15
CA SER A 82 -2.06 -13.72 -2.39
C SER A 82 -2.95 -13.80 -3.63
N VAL A 83 -3.95 -14.69 -3.64
CA VAL A 83 -4.86 -14.87 -4.78
C VAL A 83 -5.83 -13.70 -4.92
N VAL A 84 -6.34 -13.18 -3.79
CA VAL A 84 -7.30 -12.07 -3.81
C VAL A 84 -6.61 -10.75 -4.15
N TRP A 85 -5.38 -10.54 -3.67
CA TRP A 85 -4.59 -9.34 -3.99
C TRP A 85 -4.33 -9.23 -5.50
N VAL A 86 -4.00 -10.34 -6.17
CA VAL A 86 -3.71 -10.39 -7.62
C VAL A 86 -4.94 -10.09 -8.49
N ARG A 87 -6.17 -10.33 -8.02
CA ARG A 87 -7.41 -10.11 -8.81
C ARG A 87 -8.08 -8.74 -8.61
N MET A 88 -7.58 -7.95 -7.66
CA MET A 88 -8.07 -6.58 -7.42
C MET A 88 -7.31 -5.51 -8.18
N VAL A 89 -6.16 -5.87 -8.74
CA VAL A 89 -5.37 -5.08 -9.69
C VAL A 89 -6.01 -5.21 -11.07
#